data_AF-A0A0N1GHY9-F1
#
_entry.id   AF-A0A0N1GHY9-F1
#
_cell.length_a   1.000
_cell.length_b   1.000
_cell.length_c   1.000
_cell.angle_alpha   90.00
_cell.angle_beta   90.00
_cell.angle_gamma   90.00
#
_symmetry.space_group_name_H-M   'P 1'
#
loop_
_entity.id
_entity.type
_entity.pdbx_description
1 polymer ?
#
loop_
_entity_poly.entity_id
_entity_poly.type
_entity_poly.pdbx_seq_one_letter_code
_entity_poly.pdbx_strand_id
1 'polypeptide(L)'
;MFALALRSLRQRPGRATATLLSAFLGAAVVMTFNSLHDTGARPGVDSVSAESLSTAAGVVGGYGTLLVFFAIASTLTVNVRQRGAEMELLRCSGATPAQISQMVVGEAVAIALVGAVLAIGPAMLGGRALLGVFQDSGQVARSVDYSFGPVALGSGIAITVSAAAGAAFLAVRRVTLRRRAQGRARTLLAYAALLAGGAAVSSTFAFSAEDAALMAPPAYGAILLSVGCALPAPRLLGGCWTGCP
;
A
#
# COMPACT_ATOMS: atom_id res chain seq x y z
N MET A 1 -21.23 -2.39 16.04
CA MET A 1 -20.47 -1.62 15.03
C MET A 1 -20.40 -2.33 13.67
N PHE A 2 -19.91 -3.57 13.59
CA PHE A 2 -19.84 -4.35 12.33
C PHE A 2 -21.20 -4.51 11.59
N ALA A 3 -22.29 -4.76 12.31
CA ALA A 3 -23.63 -4.88 11.71
C ALA A 3 -24.16 -3.59 11.06
N LEU A 4 -23.76 -2.41 11.57
CA LEU A 4 -24.09 -1.11 10.98
C LEU A 4 -23.22 -0.84 9.74
N ALA A 5 -21.94 -1.25 9.77
CA ALA A 5 -21.06 -1.18 8.61
C ALA A 5 -21.57 -2.04 7.43
N LEU A 6 -22.06 -3.25 7.69
CA LEU A 6 -22.67 -4.11 6.65
C LEU A 6 -23.96 -3.51 6.07
N ARG A 7 -24.80 -2.83 6.87
CA ARG A 7 -26.00 -2.15 6.35
C ARG A 7 -25.66 -0.93 5.49
N SER A 8 -24.62 -0.19 5.84
CA SER A 8 -24.11 0.95 5.05
C SER A 8 -23.63 0.51 3.66
N LEU A 9 -22.92 -0.63 3.58
CA LEU A 9 -22.45 -1.22 2.31
C LEU A 9 -23.59 -1.52 1.32
N ARG A 10 -24.75 -1.93 1.82
CA ARG A 10 -25.93 -2.23 1.00
C ARG A 10 -26.62 -0.98 0.45
N GLN A 11 -26.49 0.17 1.10
CA GLN A 11 -27.23 1.38 0.70
C GLN A 11 -26.47 2.25 -0.32
N ARG A 12 -25.15 2.09 -0.49
CA ARG A 12 -24.35 2.88 -1.46
C ARG A 12 -23.23 2.06 -2.12
N PRO A 13 -23.55 1.19 -3.10
CA PRO A 13 -22.61 0.20 -3.65
C PRO A 13 -21.40 0.84 -4.36
N GLY A 14 -21.58 1.96 -5.06
CA GLY A 14 -20.52 2.56 -5.88
C GLY A 14 -19.28 3.06 -5.13
N ARG A 15 -19.36 3.29 -3.81
CA ARG A 15 -18.21 3.73 -2.99
C ARG A 15 -17.48 2.55 -2.36
N ALA A 16 -18.24 1.55 -1.94
CA ALA A 16 -17.71 0.29 -1.44
C ALA A 16 -16.91 -0.42 -2.53
N THR A 17 -17.37 -0.37 -3.79
CA THR A 17 -16.69 -1.00 -4.93
C THR A 17 -15.31 -0.42 -5.18
N ALA A 18 -15.11 0.90 -5.08
CA ALA A 18 -13.80 1.51 -5.30
C ALA A 18 -12.76 1.06 -4.25
N THR A 19 -13.14 1.09 -2.97
CA THR A 19 -12.27 0.62 -1.88
C THR A 19 -12.05 -0.89 -1.96
N LEU A 20 -13.11 -1.66 -2.28
CA LEU A 20 -13.03 -3.10 -2.48
C LEU A 20 -12.09 -3.46 -3.63
N LEU A 21 -12.23 -2.81 -4.78
CA LEU A 21 -11.42 -3.06 -5.96
C LEU A 21 -9.96 -2.68 -5.72
N SER A 22 -9.70 -1.56 -5.04
CA SER A 22 -8.34 -1.17 -4.66
C SER A 22 -7.71 -2.16 -3.67
N ALA A 23 -8.47 -2.65 -2.68
CA ALA A 23 -7.98 -3.64 -1.72
C ALA A 23 -7.78 -5.02 -2.38
N PHE A 24 -8.70 -5.43 -3.24
CA PHE A 24 -8.65 -6.68 -4.00
C PHE A 24 -7.44 -6.72 -4.92
N LEU A 25 -7.26 -5.71 -5.78
CA LEU A 25 -6.13 -5.65 -6.70
C LEU A 25 -4.81 -5.57 -5.93
N GLY A 26 -4.78 -4.78 -4.85
CA GLY A 26 -3.58 -4.67 -4.04
C GLY A 26 -3.19 -5.96 -3.33
N ALA A 27 -4.16 -6.62 -2.71
CA ALA A 27 -3.95 -7.94 -2.10
C ALA A 27 -3.52 -8.97 -3.16
N ALA A 28 -4.14 -8.96 -4.35
CA ALA A 28 -3.82 -9.90 -5.42
C ALA A 28 -2.36 -9.75 -5.87
N VAL A 29 -1.90 -8.53 -6.08
CA VAL A 29 -0.50 -8.25 -6.45
C VAL A 29 0.45 -8.68 -5.34
N VAL A 30 0.22 -8.24 -4.10
CA VAL A 30 1.10 -8.56 -2.96
C VAL A 30 1.17 -10.08 -2.74
N MET A 31 0.04 -10.79 -2.71
CA MET A 31 0.01 -12.24 -2.53
C MET A 31 0.69 -12.99 -3.69
N THR A 32 0.52 -12.51 -4.92
CA THR A 32 1.17 -13.10 -6.11
C THR A 32 2.69 -13.11 -5.95
N PHE A 33 3.30 -11.96 -5.69
CA PHE A 33 4.75 -11.87 -5.54
C PHE A 33 5.24 -12.55 -4.27
N ASN A 34 4.50 -12.44 -3.17
CA ASN A 34 4.92 -13.03 -1.91
C ASN A 34 4.75 -14.56 -1.88
N SER A 35 3.99 -15.15 -2.81
CA SER A 35 3.95 -16.61 -3.03
C SER A 35 5.24 -17.18 -3.63
N LEU A 36 6.08 -16.34 -4.26
CA LEU A 36 7.41 -16.76 -4.69
C LEU A 36 8.34 -16.99 -3.48
N HIS A 37 8.16 -16.26 -2.37
CA HIS A 37 8.87 -16.52 -1.12
C HIS A 37 8.51 -17.91 -0.55
N ASP A 38 7.23 -18.28 -0.58
CA ASP A 38 6.79 -19.62 -0.17
C ASP A 38 7.33 -20.72 -1.08
N THR A 39 7.38 -20.45 -2.39
CA THR A 39 7.91 -21.40 -3.38
C THR A 39 9.42 -21.59 -3.22
N GLY A 40 10.19 -20.51 -3.04
CA GLY A 40 11.64 -20.55 -2.85
C GLY A 40 12.08 -21.13 -1.50
N ALA A 41 11.23 -21.07 -0.47
CA ALA A 41 11.52 -21.63 0.86
C ALA A 41 11.26 -23.14 0.96
N ARG A 42 10.83 -23.80 -0.12
CA ARG A 42 10.44 -25.21 -0.10
C ARG A 42 11.67 -26.14 -0.06
N PRO A 43 11.64 -27.24 0.71
CA PRO A 43 12.70 -28.25 0.67
C PRO A 43 12.84 -28.83 -0.74
N GLY A 44 14.07 -28.87 -1.26
CA GLY A 44 14.38 -29.43 -2.59
C GLY A 44 14.53 -28.39 -3.71
N VAL A 45 14.37 -27.10 -3.42
CA VAL A 45 14.69 -26.01 -4.36
C VAL A 45 16.19 -25.70 -4.30
N ASP A 46 16.83 -25.57 -5.46
CA ASP A 46 18.24 -25.18 -5.57
C ASP A 46 18.47 -23.74 -5.07
N SER A 47 19.68 -23.45 -4.58
CA SER A 47 20.01 -22.15 -3.97
C SER A 47 19.84 -20.98 -4.93
N VAL A 48 20.13 -21.19 -6.22
CA VAL A 48 20.03 -20.16 -7.27
C VAL A 48 18.56 -19.79 -7.55
N SER A 49 17.69 -20.79 -7.69
CA SER A 49 16.26 -20.60 -7.86
C SER A 49 15.63 -19.94 -6.62
N ALA A 50 16.02 -20.37 -5.41
CA ALA A 50 15.53 -19.79 -4.16
C ALA A 50 15.95 -18.30 -4.01
N GLU A 51 17.19 -17.97 -4.35
CA GLU A 51 17.71 -16.60 -4.34
C GLU A 51 16.99 -15.71 -5.35
N SER A 52 16.77 -16.21 -6.57
CA SER A 52 16.06 -15.48 -7.63
C SER A 52 14.59 -15.19 -7.22
N LEU A 53 13.89 -16.21 -6.71
CA LEU A 53 12.50 -16.09 -6.25
C LEU A 53 12.36 -15.16 -5.05
N SER A 54 13.26 -15.26 -4.06
CA SER A 54 13.25 -14.40 -2.87
C SER A 54 13.60 -12.95 -3.20
N THR A 55 14.53 -12.72 -4.12
CA THR A 55 14.87 -11.36 -4.58
C THR A 55 13.71 -10.74 -5.32
N ALA A 56 13.10 -11.45 -6.28
CA ALA A 56 11.92 -10.98 -6.98
C ALA A 56 10.75 -10.69 -6.02
N ALA A 57 10.50 -11.58 -5.06
CA ALA A 57 9.46 -11.40 -4.05
C ALA A 57 9.72 -10.20 -3.14
N GLY A 58 10.94 -10.05 -2.61
CA GLY A 58 11.30 -9.00 -1.66
C GLY A 58 11.32 -7.61 -2.32
N VAL A 59 11.87 -7.54 -3.53
CA VAL A 59 11.91 -6.30 -4.32
C VAL A 59 10.48 -5.93 -4.72
N VAL A 60 9.81 -6.78 -5.50
CA VAL A 60 8.49 -6.46 -6.09
C VAL A 60 7.36 -6.43 -5.08
N GLY A 61 7.32 -7.43 -4.20
CA GLY A 61 6.35 -7.45 -3.11
C GLY A 61 6.50 -6.24 -2.20
N GLY A 62 7.74 -5.88 -1.85
CA GLY A 62 8.06 -4.77 -0.96
C GLY A 62 7.56 -3.41 -1.47
N TYR A 63 7.93 -2.98 -2.68
CA TYR A 63 7.42 -1.71 -3.21
C TYR A 63 5.95 -1.78 -3.61
N GLY A 64 5.47 -2.97 -3.99
CA GLY A 64 4.05 -3.23 -4.22
C GLY A 64 3.20 -2.85 -3.01
N THR A 65 3.67 -3.14 -1.79
CA THR A 65 2.97 -2.75 -0.56
C THR A 65 2.75 -1.23 -0.45
N LEU A 66 3.76 -0.43 -0.80
CA LEU A 66 3.71 1.03 -0.75
C LEU A 66 2.72 1.56 -1.78
N LEU A 67 2.77 1.03 -3.01
CA LEU A 67 1.84 1.42 -4.07
C LEU A 67 0.39 1.11 -3.68
N VAL A 68 0.14 -0.07 -3.12
CA VAL A 68 -1.17 -0.49 -2.62
C VAL A 68 -1.64 0.43 -1.50
N PHE A 69 -0.76 0.76 -0.55
CA PHE A 69 -1.07 1.72 0.51
C PHE A 69 -1.50 3.07 -0.05
N PHE A 70 -0.73 3.62 -1.01
CA PHE A 70 -1.06 4.90 -1.63
C PHE A 70 -2.37 4.86 -2.43
N ALA A 71 -2.62 3.78 -3.16
CA ALA A 71 -3.87 3.60 -3.92
C ALA A 71 -5.09 3.57 -2.99
N ILE A 72 -5.03 2.79 -1.90
CA ILE A 72 -6.09 2.70 -0.90
C ILE A 72 -6.25 4.04 -0.17
N ALA A 73 -5.16 4.70 0.22
CA ALA A 73 -5.16 6.00 0.89
C ALA A 73 -5.75 7.11 0.02
N SER A 74 -5.42 7.12 -1.28
CA SER A 74 -5.99 8.09 -2.23
C SER A 74 -7.50 7.91 -2.33
N THR A 75 -7.95 6.67 -2.57
CA THR A 75 -9.37 6.32 -2.69
C THR A 75 -10.15 6.66 -1.41
N LEU A 76 -9.64 6.27 -0.24
CA LEU A 76 -10.27 6.56 1.05
C LEU A 76 -10.28 8.05 1.36
N THR A 77 -9.22 8.80 1.00
CA THR A 77 -9.19 10.25 1.18
C THR A 77 -10.29 10.92 0.35
N VAL A 78 -10.47 10.51 -0.91
CA VAL A 78 -11.54 11.03 -1.77
C VAL A 78 -12.92 10.68 -1.18
N ASN A 79 -13.13 9.42 -0.79
CA ASN A 79 -14.39 8.97 -0.19
C ASN A 79 -14.73 9.72 1.11
N VAL A 80 -13.76 9.93 2.00
CA VAL A 80 -13.95 10.67 3.26
C VAL A 80 -14.23 12.15 2.98
N ARG A 81 -13.55 12.78 2.02
CA ARG A 81 -13.82 14.17 1.63
C ARG A 81 -15.24 14.36 1.10
N GLN A 82 -15.74 13.41 0.32
CA GLN A 82 -17.13 13.44 -0.16
C GLN A 82 -18.16 13.24 0.97
N ARG A 83 -17.77 12.70 2.13
CA ARG A 83 -18.63 12.49 3.32
C ARG A 83 -18.57 13.66 4.32
N GLY A 84 -17.94 14.79 3.97
CA GLY A 84 -17.76 15.93 4.86
C GLY A 84 -19.07 16.49 5.45
N ALA A 85 -20.12 16.61 4.64
CA ALA A 85 -21.43 17.12 5.09
C ALA A 85 -22.12 16.19 6.10
N GLU A 86 -22.03 14.87 5.89
CA GLU A 86 -22.56 13.87 6.84
C GLU A 86 -21.77 13.90 8.16
N MET A 87 -20.45 14.09 8.09
CA MET A 87 -19.59 14.25 9.26
C MET A 87 -19.87 15.55 10.03
N GLU A 88 -20.22 16.65 9.35
CA GLU A 88 -20.64 17.89 10.00
C GLU A 88 -21.98 17.73 10.73
N LEU A 89 -22.97 17.06 10.12
CA LEU A 89 -24.24 16.76 10.78
C LEU A 89 -24.06 15.90 12.04
N LEU A 90 -23.19 14.88 11.99
CA LEU A 90 -22.86 14.06 13.17
C LEU A 90 -22.10 14.84 14.25
N ARG A 91 -21.29 15.83 13.86
CA ARG A 91 -20.60 16.71 14.82
C ARG A 91 -21.58 17.67 15.49
N CYS A 92 -22.61 18.14 14.79
CA CYS A 92 -23.68 18.96 15.37
C CYS A 92 -24.51 18.19 16.40
N SER A 93 -24.58 16.86 16.32
CA SER A 93 -25.21 16.00 17.35
C SER A 93 -24.26 15.55 18.46
N GLY A 94 -23.01 16.05 18.49
CA GLY A 94 -22.05 15.80 19.58
C GLY A 94 -21.11 14.61 19.36
N ALA A 95 -21.06 14.01 18.17
CA ALA A 95 -20.14 12.90 17.90
C ALA A 95 -18.67 13.35 17.99
N THR A 96 -17.84 12.55 18.68
CA THR A 96 -16.41 12.83 18.80
C THR A 96 -15.64 12.38 17.55
N PRO A 97 -14.54 13.07 17.16
CA PRO A 97 -13.72 12.70 16.01
C PRO A 97 -13.10 11.30 16.14
N ALA A 98 -12.91 10.81 17.38
CA ALA A 98 -12.45 9.45 17.65
C ALA A 98 -13.50 8.40 17.26
N GLN A 99 -14.78 8.63 17.59
CA GLN A 99 -15.88 7.72 17.20
C GLN A 99 -16.04 7.66 15.68
N ILE A 100 -15.89 8.81 15.00
CA ILE A 100 -15.94 8.86 13.53
C ILE A 100 -14.77 8.08 12.92
N SER A 101 -13.56 8.25 13.46
CA SER A 101 -12.37 7.55 13.00
C SER A 101 -12.50 6.03 13.16
N GLN A 102 -12.92 5.55 14.34
CA GLN A 102 -13.11 4.13 14.60
C GLN A 102 -14.17 3.49 13.69
N MET A 103 -15.25 4.21 13.40
CA MET A 103 -16.30 3.74 12.49
C MET A 103 -15.78 3.58 11.05
N VAL A 104 -15.11 4.60 10.52
CA VAL A 104 -14.58 4.59 9.14
C VAL A 104 -13.46 3.57 8.98
N VAL A 105 -12.56 3.45 9.96
CA VAL A 105 -11.51 2.43 9.99
C VAL A 105 -12.13 1.03 10.01
N GLY A 106 -13.17 0.81 10.82
CA GLY A 106 -13.90 -0.46 10.86
C GLY A 106 -14.53 -0.84 9.52
N GLU A 107 -15.17 0.13 8.83
CA GLU A 107 -15.72 -0.08 7.48
C GLU A 107 -14.61 -0.43 6.47
N ALA A 108 -13.51 0.33 6.47
CA ALA A 108 -12.39 0.10 5.57
C ALA A 108 -11.73 -1.27 5.79
N VAL A 109 -11.52 -1.66 7.04
CA VAL A 109 -10.94 -2.98 7.39
C VAL A 109 -11.86 -4.11 6.99
N ALA A 110 -13.18 -3.98 7.20
CA ALA A 110 -14.14 -5.00 6.78
C ALA A 110 -14.12 -5.19 5.25
N ILE A 111 -14.13 -4.10 4.49
CA ILE A 111 -14.03 -4.14 3.02
C ILE A 111 -12.68 -4.74 2.58
N ALA A 112 -11.60 -4.34 3.23
CA ALA A 112 -10.25 -4.81 2.94
C ALA A 112 -10.10 -6.33 3.16
N LEU A 113 -10.69 -6.86 4.23
CA LEU A 113 -10.74 -8.30 4.48
C LEU A 113 -11.49 -9.05 3.38
N VAL A 114 -12.66 -8.55 2.98
CA VAL A 114 -13.42 -9.15 1.87
C VAL A 114 -12.61 -9.10 0.57
N GLY A 115 -11.99 -7.97 0.26
CA GLY A 115 -11.11 -7.82 -0.90
C GLY A 115 -9.92 -8.79 -0.88
N ALA A 116 -9.27 -8.94 0.28
CA ALA A 116 -8.14 -9.84 0.45
C ALA A 116 -8.53 -11.32 0.28
N VAL A 117 -9.68 -11.74 0.80
CA VAL A 117 -10.19 -13.11 0.61
C VAL A 117 -10.53 -13.36 -0.86
N LEU A 118 -11.18 -12.42 -1.53
CA LEU A 118 -11.49 -12.53 -2.96
C LEU A 118 -10.23 -12.57 -3.82
N ALA A 119 -9.15 -11.93 -3.38
CA ALA A 119 -7.89 -11.87 -4.09
C ALA A 119 -7.10 -13.20 -4.11
N ILE A 120 -7.41 -14.16 -3.22
CA ILE A 120 -6.66 -15.42 -3.10
C ILE A 120 -6.66 -16.21 -4.42
N GLY A 121 -7.82 -16.38 -5.05
CA GLY A 121 -7.93 -17.13 -6.31
C GLY A 121 -7.09 -16.52 -7.45
N PRO A 122 -7.30 -15.23 -7.78
CA PRO A 122 -6.49 -14.52 -8.75
C PRO A 122 -4.99 -14.50 -8.40
N ALA A 123 -4.64 -14.38 -7.12
CA ALA A 123 -3.25 -14.38 -6.68
C ALA A 123 -2.57 -15.74 -6.89
N MET A 124 -3.28 -16.84 -6.65
CA MET A 124 -2.77 -18.18 -6.93
C MET A 124 -2.52 -18.40 -8.42
N LEU A 125 -3.44 -17.92 -9.28
CA LEU A 125 -3.27 -18.00 -10.73
C LEU A 125 -2.13 -17.09 -11.21
N GLY A 126 -2.05 -15.88 -10.67
CA GLY A 126 -0.98 -14.92 -10.96
C GLY A 126 0.38 -15.45 -10.53
N GLY A 127 0.49 -16.05 -9.34
CA GLY A 127 1.74 -16.62 -8.84
C GLY A 127 2.22 -17.82 -9.66
N ARG A 128 1.30 -18.69 -10.08
CA ARG A 128 1.61 -19.79 -11.00
C ARG A 128 2.12 -19.29 -12.35
N ALA A 129 1.41 -18.32 -12.93
CA ALA A 129 1.82 -17.73 -14.20
C ALA A 129 3.19 -17.05 -14.08
N LEU A 130 3.42 -16.33 -12.99
CA LEU A 130 4.68 -15.65 -12.71
C LEU A 130 5.83 -16.64 -12.55
N LEU A 131 5.65 -17.73 -11.81
CA LEU A 131 6.66 -18.80 -11.72
C LEU A 131 6.97 -19.40 -13.10
N GLY A 132 5.95 -19.61 -13.94
CA GLY A 132 6.13 -20.07 -15.32
C GLY A 132 7.04 -19.14 -16.12
N VAL A 133 6.86 -17.82 -15.99
CA VAL A 133 7.74 -16.83 -16.64
C VAL A 133 9.20 -16.94 -16.17
N PHE A 134 9.43 -17.17 -14.86
CA PHE A 134 10.78 -17.40 -14.33
C PHE A 134 11.41 -18.70 -14.85
N GLN A 135 10.61 -19.76 -15.00
CA GLN A 135 11.05 -21.03 -15.56
C GLN A 135 11.38 -20.94 -17.06
N ASP A 136 10.56 -20.21 -17.83
CA ASP A 136 10.78 -20.00 -19.26
C ASP A 136 11.99 -19.10 -19.53
N SER A 137 12.29 -18.18 -18.61
CA SER A 137 13.48 -17.33 -18.66
C SER A 137 14.76 -18.06 -18.23
N GLY A 138 14.66 -19.32 -17.79
CA GLY A 138 15.80 -20.11 -17.30
C GLY A 138 16.35 -19.67 -15.93
N GLN A 139 15.66 -18.77 -15.23
CA GLN A 139 16.08 -18.28 -13.90
C GLN A 139 15.71 -19.26 -12.77
N VAL A 140 14.74 -20.15 -13.01
CA VAL A 140 14.27 -21.16 -12.06
C VAL A 140 14.17 -22.51 -12.73
N ALA A 141 14.58 -23.58 -12.04
CA ALA A 141 14.47 -24.94 -12.57
C ALA A 141 12.99 -25.34 -12.81
N ARG A 142 12.72 -26.04 -13.92
CA ARG A 142 11.37 -26.54 -14.26
C ARG A 142 10.83 -27.59 -13.28
N SER A 143 11.67 -28.13 -12.40
CA SER A 143 11.30 -29.06 -11.34
C SER A 143 10.70 -28.40 -10.10
N VAL A 144 10.68 -27.05 -10.03
CA VAL A 144 10.13 -26.32 -8.89
C VAL A 144 8.61 -26.20 -9.01
N ASP A 145 7.88 -26.88 -8.12
CA ASP A 145 6.43 -26.81 -8.05
C ASP A 145 5.93 -25.57 -7.30
N TYR A 146 4.97 -24.86 -7.91
CA TYR A 146 4.32 -23.71 -7.29
C TYR A 146 3.64 -24.08 -5.97
N SER A 147 3.95 -23.31 -4.92
CA SER A 147 3.32 -23.43 -3.60
C SER A 147 2.77 -22.09 -3.15
N PHE A 148 1.49 -22.07 -2.78
CA PHE A 148 0.88 -20.92 -2.11
C PHE A 148 0.86 -21.20 -0.61
N GLY A 149 1.71 -20.51 0.14
CA GLY A 149 1.95 -20.81 1.54
C GLY A 149 1.45 -19.74 2.51
N PRO A 150 1.79 -19.90 3.80
CA PRO A 150 1.37 -18.99 4.85
C PRO A 150 2.02 -17.61 4.73
N VAL A 151 3.17 -17.49 4.05
CA VAL A 151 3.85 -16.20 3.89
C VAL A 151 3.05 -15.33 2.91
N ALA A 152 2.60 -15.87 1.77
CA ALA A 152 1.73 -15.16 0.83
C ALA A 152 0.39 -14.75 1.45
N LEU A 153 -0.29 -15.70 2.10
CA LEU A 153 -1.60 -15.44 2.70
C LEU A 153 -1.49 -14.43 3.86
N GLY A 154 -0.53 -14.65 4.76
CA GLY A 154 -0.29 -13.83 5.93
C GLY A 154 0.12 -12.40 5.57
N SER A 155 1.07 -12.23 4.65
CA SER A 155 1.50 -10.89 4.23
C SER A 155 0.40 -10.16 3.47
N GLY A 156 -0.31 -10.82 2.55
CA GLY A 156 -1.40 -10.20 1.79
C GLY A 156 -2.50 -9.66 2.69
N ILE A 157 -2.94 -10.44 3.69
CA ILE A 157 -3.95 -10.01 4.67
C ILE A 157 -3.37 -8.89 5.55
N ALA A 158 -2.18 -9.09 6.14
CA ALA A 158 -1.57 -8.13 7.07
C ALA A 158 -1.33 -6.77 6.40
N ILE A 159 -0.76 -6.76 5.19
CA ILE A 159 -0.46 -5.55 4.42
C ILE A 159 -1.76 -4.85 4.02
N THR A 160 -2.76 -5.58 3.51
CA THR A 160 -4.01 -4.96 3.05
C THR A 160 -4.82 -4.38 4.21
N VAL A 161 -4.88 -5.08 5.34
CA VAL A 161 -5.58 -4.62 6.54
C VAL A 161 -4.86 -3.43 7.18
N SER A 162 -3.55 -3.51 7.37
CA SER A 162 -2.76 -2.41 7.93
C SER A 162 -2.80 -1.17 7.02
N ALA A 163 -2.75 -1.38 5.69
CA ALA A 163 -2.88 -0.31 4.72
C ALA A 163 -4.26 0.35 4.77
N ALA A 164 -5.34 -0.43 4.77
CA ALA A 164 -6.70 0.09 4.88
C ALA A 164 -6.94 0.84 6.19
N ALA A 165 -6.48 0.29 7.31
CA ALA A 165 -6.60 0.92 8.62
C ALA A 165 -5.81 2.24 8.68
N GLY A 166 -4.54 2.24 8.26
CA GLY A 166 -3.69 3.43 8.24
C GLY A 166 -4.21 4.50 7.28
N ALA A 167 -4.64 4.10 6.09
CA ALA A 167 -5.24 4.97 5.09
C ALA A 167 -6.54 5.62 5.59
N ALA A 168 -7.45 4.84 6.18
CA ALA A 168 -8.70 5.34 6.73
C ALA A 168 -8.44 6.31 7.89
N PHE A 169 -7.54 5.95 8.81
CA PHE A 169 -7.16 6.80 9.93
C PHE A 169 -6.56 8.13 9.44
N LEU A 170 -5.65 8.09 8.46
CA LEU A 170 -5.06 9.29 7.86
C LEU A 170 -6.09 10.14 7.12
N ALA A 171 -7.01 9.53 6.38
CA ALA A 171 -8.08 10.23 5.67
C ALA A 171 -8.97 11.01 6.63
N VAL A 172 -9.41 10.40 7.74
CA VAL A 172 -10.22 11.07 8.77
C VAL A 172 -9.41 12.14 9.52
N ARG A 173 -8.16 11.85 9.87
CA ARG A 173 -7.28 12.78 10.57
C ARG A 173 -6.98 14.04 9.74
N ARG A 174 -6.86 13.91 8.42
CA ARG A 174 -6.68 15.04 7.49
C ARG A 174 -7.89 15.97 7.43
N VAL A 175 -9.11 15.46 7.66
CA VAL A 175 -10.34 16.25 7.66
C VAL A 175 -10.61 16.87 9.04
N THR A 176 -10.24 16.17 10.12
CA THR A 176 -10.53 16.60 11.50
C THR A 176 -9.47 17.56 12.08
N LEU A 177 -8.21 17.49 11.67
CA LEU A 177 -7.16 18.38 12.18
C LEU A 177 -7.18 19.76 11.49
N ARG A 178 -7.19 20.83 12.29
CA ARG A 178 -6.96 22.22 11.84
C ARG A 178 -5.50 22.41 11.38
N ARG A 179 -5.31 23.04 10.20
CA ARG A 179 -4.05 23.28 9.45
C ARG A 179 -2.83 23.81 10.23
N ARG A 180 -2.95 24.29 11.47
CA ARG A 180 -1.90 25.07 12.18
C ARG A 180 -0.73 24.25 12.74
N ALA A 181 -0.94 23.03 13.25
CA ALA A 181 0.14 22.18 13.81
C ALA A 181 0.88 21.35 12.74
N GLN A 182 0.29 21.21 11.55
CA GLN A 182 0.78 20.32 10.48
C GLN A 182 2.02 20.86 9.77
N GLY A 183 2.32 22.16 9.95
CA GLY A 183 3.36 22.84 9.22
C GLY A 183 4.78 22.37 9.52
N ARG A 184 5.13 22.18 10.80
CA ARG A 184 6.50 21.78 11.20
C ARG A 184 6.76 20.30 10.94
N ALA A 185 5.79 19.44 11.32
CA ALA A 185 5.86 18.01 11.08
C ALA A 185 5.94 17.66 9.58
N ARG A 186 5.21 18.38 8.72
CA ARG A 186 5.25 18.18 7.26
C ARG A 186 6.60 18.56 6.66
N THR A 187 7.24 19.62 7.18
CA THR A 187 8.59 20.01 6.75
C THR A 187 9.62 18.98 7.18
N LEU A 188 9.55 18.50 8.44
CA LEU A 188 10.45 17.44 8.92
C LEU A 188 10.26 16.14 8.14
N LEU A 189 9.02 15.73 7.85
CA LEU A 189 8.72 14.58 6.99
C LEU A 189 9.25 14.76 5.57
N ALA A 190 9.19 15.97 5.01
CA ALA A 190 9.73 16.26 3.69
C ALA A 190 11.25 16.07 3.66
N TYR A 191 11.97 16.65 4.62
CA TYR A 191 13.42 16.48 4.73
C TYR A 191 13.80 15.03 5.02
N ALA A 192 13.09 14.34 5.91
CA ALA A 192 13.34 12.92 6.18
C ALA A 192 13.13 12.05 4.94
N ALA A 193 12.06 12.30 4.15
CA ALA A 193 11.81 11.60 2.91
C ALA A 193 12.87 11.89 1.84
N LEU A 194 13.33 13.14 1.72
CA LEU A 194 14.42 13.51 0.80
C LEU A 194 15.74 12.86 1.18
N LEU A 195 16.09 12.86 2.48
CA LEU A 195 17.32 12.26 2.98
C LEU A 195 17.30 10.73 2.82
N ALA A 196 16.20 10.09 3.21
CA ALA A 196 16.04 8.65 3.05
C ALA A 196 16.01 8.24 1.57
N GLY A 197 15.32 9.02 0.73
CA GLY A 197 15.27 8.79 -0.72
C GLY A 197 16.63 8.96 -1.39
N GLY A 198 17.35 10.04 -1.05
CA GLY A 198 18.72 10.27 -1.50
C GLY A 198 19.67 9.15 -1.06
N ALA A 199 19.63 8.76 0.22
CA ALA A 199 20.44 7.66 0.73
C ALA A 199 20.14 6.33 0.03
N ALA A 200 18.86 6.03 -0.23
CA ALA A 200 18.47 4.83 -0.98
C ALA A 200 19.02 4.86 -2.41
N VAL A 201 18.86 5.96 -3.16
CA VAL A 201 19.45 6.07 -4.51
C VAL A 201 20.97 5.96 -4.47
N SER A 202 21.63 6.64 -3.54
CA SER A 202 23.09 6.60 -3.40
C SER A 202 23.61 5.21 -3.03
N SER A 203 22.84 4.40 -2.29
CA SER A 203 23.24 3.04 -1.96
C SER A 203 23.34 2.11 -3.18
N THR A 204 22.72 2.47 -4.31
CA THR A 204 22.88 1.75 -5.59
C THR A 204 24.35 1.65 -6.01
N PHE A 205 25.17 2.67 -5.69
CA PHE A 205 26.60 2.67 -6.02
C PHE A 205 27.44 1.71 -5.16
N ALA A 206 26.85 1.11 -4.12
CA ALA A 206 27.52 0.15 -3.25
C ALA A 206 27.27 -1.32 -3.64
N PHE A 207 26.41 -1.58 -4.64
CA PHE A 207 26.07 -2.92 -5.13
C PHE A 207 26.78 -3.21 -6.47
N SER A 208 27.12 -4.47 -6.73
CA SER A 208 27.77 -4.89 -7.97
C SER A 208 26.77 -4.98 -9.12
N ALA A 209 27.19 -4.67 -10.35
CA ALA A 209 26.35 -4.58 -11.57
C ALA A 209 25.49 -5.83 -11.88
N GLU A 210 25.86 -6.99 -11.32
CA GLU A 210 25.21 -8.28 -11.55
C GLU A 210 24.19 -8.64 -10.45
N ASP A 211 24.16 -7.90 -9.34
CA ASP A 211 23.28 -8.20 -8.21
C ASP A 211 21.84 -7.83 -8.55
N ALA A 212 20.93 -8.81 -8.55
CA ALA A 212 19.49 -8.56 -8.73
C ALA A 212 18.89 -7.60 -7.68
N ALA A 213 19.56 -7.46 -6.52
CA ALA A 213 19.22 -6.49 -5.48
C ALA A 213 19.38 -5.02 -5.91
N LEU A 214 20.14 -4.72 -6.98
CA LEU A 214 20.34 -3.37 -7.51
C LEU A 214 19.06 -2.62 -7.87
N MET A 215 17.98 -3.33 -8.19
CA MET A 215 16.73 -2.70 -8.62
C MET A 215 15.93 -2.07 -7.46
N ALA A 216 16.14 -2.53 -6.22
CA ALA A 216 15.38 -2.04 -5.06
C ALA A 216 15.73 -0.60 -4.66
N PRO A 217 17.01 -0.25 -4.39
CA PRO A 217 17.38 1.06 -3.90
C PRO A 217 16.90 2.25 -4.75
N PRO A 218 17.02 2.25 -6.10
CA PRO A 218 16.54 3.35 -6.92
C PRO A 218 15.01 3.45 -6.95
N ALA A 219 14.29 2.32 -6.87
CA ALA A 219 12.83 2.31 -6.84
C ALA A 219 12.27 2.93 -5.55
N TYR A 220 12.73 2.47 -4.38
CA TYR A 220 12.34 3.06 -3.09
C TYR A 220 12.80 4.51 -2.98
N GLY A 221 14.01 4.80 -3.47
CA GLY A 221 14.59 6.14 -3.51
C GLY A 221 13.74 7.13 -4.31
N ALA A 222 13.32 6.76 -5.52
CA ALA A 222 12.49 7.60 -6.38
C ALA A 222 11.12 7.93 -5.76
N ILE A 223 10.48 6.96 -5.10
CA ILE A 223 9.21 7.16 -4.39
C ILE A 223 9.41 8.16 -3.24
N LEU A 224 10.42 7.96 -2.41
CA LEU A 224 10.71 8.83 -1.26
C LEU A 224 11.10 10.25 -1.69
N LEU A 225 11.91 10.39 -2.73
CA LEU A 225 12.24 11.67 -3.35
C LEU A 225 10.98 12.38 -3.87
N SER A 226 10.12 11.66 -4.59
CA SER A 226 8.85 12.21 -5.09
C SER A 226 7.95 12.70 -3.96
N VAL A 227 7.84 11.94 -2.87
CA VAL A 227 7.10 12.33 -1.66
C VAL A 227 7.74 13.56 -1.00
N GLY A 228 9.06 13.56 -0.86
CA GLY A 228 9.85 14.65 -0.30
C GLY A 228 9.65 15.97 -1.06
N CYS A 229 9.63 15.92 -2.39
CA CYS A 229 9.36 17.07 -3.26
C CYS A 229 7.89 17.51 -3.26
N ALA A 230 6.94 16.58 -3.12
CA ALA A 230 5.51 16.88 -3.12
C ALA A 230 5.01 17.53 -1.82
N LEU A 231 5.63 17.21 -0.68
CA LEU A 231 5.24 17.73 0.62
C LEU A 231 5.33 19.27 0.77
N PRO A 232 6.38 19.97 0.28
CA PRO A 232 6.47 21.44 0.34
C PRO A 232 5.67 22.18 -0.74
N ALA A 233 5.19 21.51 -1.79
CA ALA A 233 4.53 22.15 -2.94
C ALA A 233 3.41 23.17 -2.58
N PRO A 234 2.49 22.92 -1.61
CA PRO A 234 1.45 23.89 -1.29
C PRO A 234 1.96 25.19 -0.65
N ARG A 235 3.13 25.15 0.01
CA ARG A 235 3.74 26.34 0.60
C ARG A 235 4.44 27.19 -0.45
N LEU A 236 5.12 26.54 -1.40
CA LEU A 236 5.75 27.21 -2.52
C LEU A 236 4.68 27.93 -3.38
N LEU A 237 3.58 27.22 -3.67
CA LEU A 237 2.45 27.81 -4.39
C LEU A 237 1.75 28.92 -3.58
N GLY A 238 1.61 28.75 -2.26
CA GLY A 238 1.04 29.79 -1.40
C GLY A 238 1.89 31.07 -1.32
N GLY A 239 3.21 30.95 -1.39
CA GLY A 239 4.13 32.10 -1.42
C GLY A 239 4.11 32.87 -2.75
N CYS A 240 3.86 32.19 -3.88
CA CYS A 240 3.70 32.85 -5.17
C CYS A 240 2.41 33.66 -5.27
N TRP A 241 1.32 33.23 -4.61
CA TRP A 241 0.04 33.92 -4.64
C TRP A 241 -0.05 35.14 -3.73
N THR A 242 0.82 35.25 -2.72
CA THR A 242 0.90 36.44 -1.86
C THR A 242 1.78 37.56 -2.44
N GLY A 243 2.32 37.37 -3.64
CA GLY A 243 3.22 38.31 -4.33
C GLY A 243 2.64 38.97 -5.58
N CYS A 244 1.34 38.80 -5.89
CA CYS A 244 0.68 39.63 -6.90
C CYS A 244 0.27 40.97 -6.25
N PRO A 245 0.75 42.13 -6.77
CA PRO A 245 0.34 43.45 -6.32
C PRO A 245 -1.14 43.74 -6.59
#